data_AF-A0A1G0H8G1-F1
#
_entry.id   AF-A0A1G0H8G1-F1
#
_cell.length_a   1.000
_cell.length_b   1.000
_cell.length_c   1.000
_cell.angle_alpha   90.00
_cell.angle_beta   90.00
_cell.angle_gamma   90.00
#
_symmetry.space_group_name_H-M   'P 1'
#
loop_
_entity.id
_entity.type
_entity.pdbx_description
1 polymer ?
#
loop_
_entity_poly.entity_id
_entity_poly.type
_entity_poly.pdbx_seq_one_letter_code
_entity_poly.pdbx_strand_id
1 'polypeptide(L)'
;MNLTAAAVNEILKKHAHDAGIENAIDFSNHSMRRGLATTASRDGVSIPAIMRQGRWKQVDTVMEYIEAAQRFEENASGLVLQKMS
;
A
#
# COMPACT_ATOMS: atom_id res chain seq x y z
N MET A 1 -6.29 -30.06 0.28
CA MET A 1 -5.06 -29.50 -0.35
C MET A 1 -5.01 -28.03 0.03
N ASN A 2 -4.00 -27.60 0.79
CA ASN A 2 -3.88 -26.20 1.23
C ASN A 2 -2.85 -25.47 0.36
N LEU A 3 -3.15 -24.23 -0.03
CA LEU A 3 -2.19 -23.35 -0.69
C LEU A 3 -1.12 -22.88 0.32
N THR A 4 0.14 -22.95 -0.06
CA THR A 4 1.24 -22.39 0.73
C THR A 4 1.41 -20.91 0.42
N ALA A 5 2.02 -20.15 1.34
CA ALA A 5 2.34 -18.74 1.10
C ALA A 5 3.25 -18.55 -0.12
N ALA A 6 4.18 -19.49 -0.35
CA ALA A 6 5.04 -19.49 -1.54
C ALA A 6 4.22 -19.67 -2.83
N ALA A 7 3.29 -20.63 -2.86
CA ALA A 7 2.43 -20.84 -4.03
C ALA A 7 1.58 -19.60 -4.33
N VAL A 8 1.07 -18.92 -3.30
CA VAL A 8 0.35 -17.65 -3.48
C VAL A 8 1.27 -16.57 -4.09
N ASN A 9 2.50 -16.43 -3.60
CA ASN A 9 3.43 -15.46 -4.16
C ASN A 9 3.76 -15.75 -5.63
N GLU A 10 3.93 -17.01 -6.03
CA GLU A 10 4.17 -17.35 -7.44
C GLU A 10 2.98 -17.02 -8.34
N ILE A 11 1.75 -17.26 -7.86
CA ILE A 11 0.53 -16.83 -8.56
C ILE A 11 0.52 -15.30 -8.71
N LEU A 12 0.83 -14.56 -7.64
CA LEU A 12 0.84 -13.11 -7.65
C LEU A 12 1.90 -12.54 -8.60
N LYS A 13 3.13 -13.07 -8.59
CA LYS A 13 4.20 -12.65 -9.51
C LYS A 13 3.83 -12.89 -10.97
N LYS A 14 3.23 -14.04 -11.27
CA LYS A 14 2.73 -14.34 -12.62
C LYS A 14 1.73 -13.28 -13.07
N HIS A 15 0.71 -13.00 -12.26
CA HIS A 15 -0.28 -11.98 -12.61
C HIS A 15 0.30 -10.57 -12.65
N ALA A 16 1.26 -10.24 -11.79
CA ALA A 16 1.96 -8.95 -11.82
C ALA A 16 2.77 -8.79 -13.13
N HIS A 17 3.43 -9.84 -13.58
CA HIS A 17 4.13 -9.87 -14.86
C HIS A 17 3.16 -9.69 -16.02
N ASP A 18 2.06 -10.46 -16.04
CA ASP A 18 1.04 -10.37 -17.09
C ASP A 18 0.36 -8.99 -17.14
N ALA A 19 0.25 -8.30 -15.99
CA ALA A 19 -0.27 -6.95 -15.88
C ALA A 19 0.76 -5.84 -16.21
N GLY A 20 2.01 -6.21 -16.52
CA GLY A 20 3.07 -5.24 -16.84
C GLY A 20 3.57 -4.42 -15.64
N ILE A 21 3.43 -4.93 -14.41
CA ILE A 21 3.95 -4.26 -13.21
C ILE A 21 5.48 -4.30 -13.23
N GLU A 22 6.12 -3.13 -13.10
CA GLU A 22 7.56 -3.03 -12.94
C GLU A 22 8.01 -3.78 -11.66
N ASN A 23 9.11 -4.53 -11.76
CA ASN A 23 9.60 -5.38 -10.66
C ASN A 23 8.59 -6.44 -10.20
N ALA A 24 7.81 -7.02 -11.12
CA ALA A 24 6.86 -8.10 -10.83
C ALA A 24 7.46 -9.27 -10.02
N ILE A 25 8.77 -9.53 -10.15
CA ILE A 25 9.49 -10.57 -9.41
C ILE A 25 9.52 -10.33 -7.89
N ASP A 26 9.48 -9.06 -7.47
CA ASP A 26 9.47 -8.65 -6.07
C ASP A 26 8.04 -8.52 -5.51
N PHE A 27 7.02 -8.71 -6.36
CA PHE A 27 5.63 -8.64 -5.96
C PHE A 27 5.24 -9.82 -5.06
N SER A 28 4.49 -9.54 -4.00
CA SER A 28 4.13 -10.54 -2.99
C SER A 28 2.79 -10.25 -2.33
N ASN A 29 2.33 -11.17 -1.49
CA ASN A 29 1.16 -10.96 -0.63
C ASN A 29 1.30 -9.70 0.26
N HIS A 30 2.53 -9.33 0.64
CA HIS A 30 2.79 -8.15 1.45
C HIS A 30 2.57 -6.88 0.64
N SER A 31 2.96 -6.89 -0.65
CA SER A 31 2.71 -5.78 -1.58
C SER A 31 1.21 -5.48 -1.68
N MET A 32 0.35 -6.51 -1.80
CA MET A 32 -1.10 -6.33 -1.81
C MET A 32 -1.63 -5.75 -0.50
N ARG A 33 -1.10 -6.21 0.64
CA ARG A 33 -1.50 -5.73 1.96
C ARG A 33 -1.14 -4.24 2.16
N ARG A 34 0.03 -3.80 1.69
CA ARG A 34 0.40 -2.38 1.67
C ARG A 34 -0.49 -1.58 0.72
N GLY A 35 -0.68 -2.08 -0.50
CA GLY A 35 -1.51 -1.44 -1.52
C GLY A 35 -2.95 -1.21 -1.05
N LEU A 36 -3.53 -2.13 -0.28
CA LEU A 36 -4.83 -1.96 0.36
C LEU A 36 -4.85 -0.75 1.29
N ALA A 37 -3.89 -0.65 2.22
CA ALA A 37 -3.83 0.47 3.17
C ALA A 37 -3.66 1.81 2.46
N THR A 38 -2.72 1.87 1.52
CA THR A 38 -2.44 3.07 0.72
C THR A 38 -3.66 3.52 -0.07
N THR A 39 -4.29 2.61 -0.84
CA THR A 39 -5.43 2.96 -1.70
C THR A 39 -6.63 3.36 -0.87
N ALA A 40 -6.95 2.63 0.19
CA ALA A 40 -8.06 2.96 1.07
C ALA A 40 -7.88 4.34 1.75
N SER A 41 -6.64 4.65 2.18
CA SER A 41 -6.33 5.97 2.74
C SER A 41 -6.50 7.08 1.72
N ARG A 42 -6.00 6.89 0.49
CA ARG A 42 -6.17 7.83 -0.61
C ARG A 42 -7.66 8.07 -0.94
N ASP A 43 -8.48 7.04 -0.84
CA ASP A 43 -9.93 7.12 -1.07
C ASP A 43 -10.71 7.65 0.15
N GLY A 44 -10.02 8.12 1.21
CA GLY A 44 -10.63 8.74 2.38
C GLY A 44 -11.26 7.77 3.37
N VAL A 45 -10.96 6.47 3.28
CA VAL A 45 -11.41 5.48 4.27
C VAL A 45 -10.70 5.76 5.60
N SER A 46 -11.47 5.73 6.69
CA SER A 46 -10.91 6.04 8.02
C SER A 46 -9.85 5.03 8.46
N ILE A 47 -8.79 5.51 9.11
CA ILE A 47 -7.71 4.67 9.66
C ILE A 47 -8.25 3.52 10.54
N PRO A 48 -9.23 3.72 11.45
CA PRO A 48 -9.81 2.61 12.21
C PRO A 48 -10.45 1.51 11.36
N ALA A 49 -11.08 1.86 10.23
CA ALA A 49 -11.66 0.89 9.30
C ALA A 49 -10.57 0.12 8.55
N ILE A 50 -9.52 0.80 8.09
CA ILE A 50 -8.34 0.19 7.46
C ILE A 50 -7.65 -0.77 8.43
N MET A 51 -7.39 -0.31 9.67
CA MET A 51 -6.81 -1.12 10.75
C MET A 51 -7.64 -2.38 11.02
N ARG A 52 -8.96 -2.26 11.09
CA ARG A 52 -9.87 -3.39 11.29
C ARG A 52 -9.80 -4.39 10.15
N GLN A 53 -9.81 -3.92 8.90
CA GLN A 53 -9.74 -4.78 7.71
C GLN A 53 -8.43 -5.56 7.64
N GLY A 54 -7.29 -4.88 7.79
CA GLY A 54 -5.99 -5.55 7.78
C GLY A 54 -5.63 -6.24 9.09
N ARG A 55 -6.36 -6.00 10.18
CA ARG A 55 -6.06 -6.50 11.53
C ARG A 55 -4.74 -5.96 12.09
N TRP A 56 -4.41 -4.72 11.79
CA TRP A 56 -3.28 -4.04 12.40
C TRP A 56 -3.63 -3.58 13.81
N LYS A 57 -2.77 -3.88 14.77
CA LYS A 57 -2.95 -3.48 16.19
C LYS A 57 -2.34 -2.12 16.50
N GLN A 58 -1.24 -1.80 15.83
CA GLN A 58 -0.50 -0.55 16.01
C GLN A 58 -0.77 0.35 14.82
N VAL A 59 -1.07 1.62 15.11
CA VAL A 59 -1.35 2.63 14.07
C VAL A 59 -0.11 2.88 13.23
N ASP A 60 1.07 2.91 13.84
CA ASP A 60 2.36 3.17 13.20
C ASP A 60 2.63 2.22 12.03
N THR A 61 2.26 0.93 12.16
CA THR A 61 2.43 -0.05 11.08
C THR A 61 1.60 0.27 9.84
N VAL A 62 0.40 0.84 10.01
CA VAL A 62 -0.45 1.28 8.89
C VAL A 62 0.06 2.59 8.32
N MET A 63 0.45 3.52 9.18
CA MET A 63 0.97 4.81 8.76
C MET A 63 2.25 4.69 7.94
N GLU A 64 3.16 3.76 8.27
CA GLU A 64 4.35 3.49 7.46
C GLU A 64 4.01 3.17 6.00
N TYR A 65 2.91 2.45 5.75
CA TYR A 65 2.47 2.10 4.39
C TYR A 65 1.82 3.28 3.66
N ILE A 66 1.06 4.08 4.39
CA ILE A 66 0.36 5.26 3.85
C ILE A 66 1.37 6.36 3.51
N GLU A 67 2.24 6.72 4.46
CA GLU A 67 3.25 7.76 4.31
C GLU A 67 4.26 7.42 3.21
N ALA A 68 4.74 6.17 3.15
CA ALA A 68 5.66 5.74 2.09
C ALA A 68 5.11 5.98 0.68
N ALA A 69 3.79 5.90 0.51
CA ALA A 69 3.13 6.18 -0.76
C ALA A 69 2.84 7.68 -0.99
N GLN A 70 2.60 8.45 0.07
CA GLN A 70 2.29 9.88 0.00
C GLN A 70 3.52 10.80 0.05
N ARG A 71 4.74 10.26 0.19
CA ARG A 71 6.01 11.02 0.27
C ARG A 71 6.18 12.13 -0.77
N PHE A 72 5.57 12.00 -1.94
CA PHE A 72 5.64 12.98 -3.02
C PHE A 72 4.36 13.82 -3.21
N GLU A 73 3.24 13.40 -2.62
CA GLU A 73 1.94 14.09 -2.73
C GLU A 73 1.78 15.16 -1.62
N GLU A 74 2.31 14.91 -0.42
CA GLU A 74 2.16 15.80 0.74
C GLU A 74 3.45 16.57 1.07
N ASN A 75 4.02 17.25 0.06
CA ASN A 75 5.16 18.14 0.33
C ASN A 75 4.69 19.44 1.01
N ALA A 76 4.97 19.54 2.31
CA ALA A 76 4.68 20.73 3.11
C ALA A 76 5.23 22.03 2.49
N SER A 77 6.42 22.00 1.88
CA SER A 77 6.98 23.20 1.24
C SER A 77 6.20 23.60 -0.01
N GLY A 78 5.71 22.65 -0.80
CA GLY A 78 4.87 22.92 -1.97
C GLY A 78 3.57 23.64 -1.60
N LEU A 79 2.89 23.17 -0.54
CA LEU A 79 1.65 23.78 -0.06
C LEU A 79 1.85 25.17 0.53
N VAL A 80 2.96 25.39 1.26
CA VAL A 80 3.29 26.70 1.82
C VAL A 80 3.61 27.71 0.71
N LEU A 81 4.39 27.30 -0.31
CA LEU A 81 4.75 28.17 -1.43
C LEU A 81 3.53 28.57 -2.29
N GLN A 82 2.60 27.65 -2.53
CA GLN A 82 1.35 27.96 -3.24
C GLN A 82 0.46 28.97 -2.49
N LYS A 83 0.42 28.93 -1.15
CA LYS A 83 -0.34 29.89 -0.34
C LYS A 83 0.27 31.29 -0.29
N MET A 84 1.54 31.43 -0.64
CA MET A 84 2.26 32.70 -0.68
C MET A 84 2.21 33.39 -2.07
N SER A 85 1.61 32.73 -3.07
CA SER A 85 1.36 33.25 -4.43
C SER A 85 0.02 33.96 -4.49
#